data_AF-A0AAW0T359-F1
#
_entry.id   AF-A0AAW0T359-F1
#
_cell.length_a   1.000
_cell.length_b   1.000
_cell.length_c   1.000
_cell.angle_alpha   90.00
_cell.angle_beta   90.00
_cell.angle_gamma   90.00
#
_symmetry.space_group_name_H-M   'P 1'
#
loop_
_entity.id
_entity.type
_entity.pdbx_description
1 polymer ?
#
loop_
_entity_poly.entity_id
_entity_poly.type
_entity_poly.pdbx_seq_one_letter_code
_entity_poly.pdbx_strand_id
1 'polypeptide(L)'
;MYPGWIMRLYTDASTDPYTWVCPFVCTNPHLDVCDAAQLPGLGNVSRSHPRMWRFATMGDPLVRLYLMRDADAPLVQREVDAVNHWLQAGTCYHVMRDHPYHGVSMLAGMWGGCLDKWNTKENVLRTRAISLCSTSTKVDDQGVLWVFLVTMQVRAGTGRGECRKLHSVAMHWKYWKCYLYLLIGVLLALSLHYIALCISPTTLQAVPREGAFLTEPKLPQSQVRNDSDHSVQEQPGNSSQEHTSQDHGHSRRLEVMPVMGTQLTSDSHTTIFNCTKGEPRDSKPAAGETPGPLHECSVEVELSPCSCKRTITVRLPEPCFSTSPVRLLQHIKDSLGESACSDIATLRGAGQKVVSYSVGGLKSADHVFGALQLVPRVAEMYPGWIMRLYTDASTDPYTWVCPFVCTNPHLDVCDAAQLPGLGNVNRSHPRMWRFATMGDPLVHLYLMRDADAPLVQREVDAVNHWLQAGTCYHVMRDHPEHGVSMPAGMWGGCLDKWNPKENVLRTRTTALCSTSSNDQDILWRELWPVACRNATVHDAYTCKRFPGSLPFPSRRFSFNYVGMRMYRKHFKKDKVHSKCPAACRPKEHQDWLYC
;
A
#
# COMPACT_ATOMS: atom_id res chain seq x y z
N MET A 1 11.08 -1.74 -12.63
CA MET A 1 10.71 -0.79 -13.71
C MET A 1 11.96 -0.26 -14.41
N TYR A 2 12.92 0.33 -13.71
CA TYR A 2 14.20 0.76 -14.28
C TYR A 2 15.34 -0.24 -13.96
N PRO A 3 15.61 -1.26 -14.80
CA PRO A 3 16.71 -2.20 -14.56
C PRO A 3 18.07 -1.50 -14.66
N GLY A 4 18.97 -1.77 -13.71
CA GLY A 4 20.31 -1.17 -13.65
C GLY A 4 20.39 0.23 -13.04
N TRP A 5 19.27 0.82 -12.61
CA TRP A 5 19.24 2.11 -11.91
C TRP A 5 19.32 1.92 -10.39
N ILE A 6 19.82 2.94 -9.69
CA ILE A 6 19.85 3.03 -8.22
C ILE A 6 18.97 4.20 -7.79
N MET A 7 18.05 3.95 -6.85
CA MET A 7 17.25 4.97 -6.20
C MET A 7 18.02 5.55 -5.03
N ARG A 8 18.14 6.88 -4.97
CA ARG A 8 18.68 7.61 -3.81
C ARG A 8 17.55 8.26 -3.03
N LEU A 9 17.31 7.78 -1.81
CA LEU A 9 16.33 8.33 -0.90
C LEU A 9 17.03 9.24 0.12
N TYR A 10 16.73 10.53 0.07
CA TYR A 10 17.29 11.52 0.98
C TYR A 10 16.39 11.72 2.20
N THR A 11 16.97 11.61 3.40
CA THR A 11 16.27 11.65 4.69
C THR A 11 17.09 12.42 5.72
N ASP A 12 16.53 12.83 6.84
CA ASP A 12 17.31 13.33 7.98
C ASP A 12 16.92 12.64 9.29
N ALA A 13 17.72 12.85 10.35
CA ALA A 13 17.50 12.27 11.66
C ALA A 13 16.15 12.64 12.32
N SER A 14 15.48 13.74 11.91
CA SER A 14 14.16 14.10 12.45
C SER A 14 13.05 13.16 11.96
N THR A 15 13.28 12.48 10.84
CA THR A 15 12.35 11.51 10.25
C THR A 15 12.55 10.07 10.74
N ASP A 16 13.51 9.83 11.64
CA ASP A 16 13.95 8.49 12.08
C ASP A 16 13.99 7.45 10.93
N PRO A 17 14.81 7.68 9.89
CA PRO A 17 14.80 6.86 8.68
C PRO A 17 15.21 5.42 8.96
N TYR A 18 15.91 5.15 10.06
CA TYR A 18 16.36 3.81 10.40
C TYR A 18 15.22 2.92 10.95
N THR A 19 14.06 3.45 11.35
CA THR A 19 12.91 2.59 11.71
C THR A 19 11.99 2.25 10.54
N TRP A 20 11.85 3.13 9.54
CA TRP A 20 10.97 2.88 8.39
C TRP A 20 11.69 2.56 7.08
N VAL A 21 12.93 3.03 6.85
CA VAL A 21 13.70 2.74 5.62
C VAL A 21 14.54 1.46 5.74
N CYS A 22 15.13 1.17 6.90
CA CYS A 22 15.97 -0.04 7.10
C CYS A 22 15.40 -1.37 6.59
N PRO A 23 14.08 -1.68 6.71
CA PRO A 23 13.50 -2.88 6.10
C PRO A 23 13.76 -3.00 4.59
N PHE A 24 13.83 -1.85 3.90
CA PHE A 24 14.02 -1.77 2.45
C PHE A 24 15.50 -1.77 2.08
N VAL A 25 16.38 -1.05 2.80
CA VAL A 25 17.83 -0.98 2.48
C VAL A 25 18.47 -2.36 2.46
N CYS A 26 18.24 -3.17 3.51
CA CYS A 26 18.84 -4.50 3.62
C CYS A 26 18.30 -5.53 2.61
N THR A 27 17.24 -5.20 1.86
CA THR A 27 16.58 -6.11 0.92
C THR A 27 16.58 -5.61 -0.53
N ASN A 28 17.02 -4.38 -0.79
CA ASN A 28 17.02 -3.75 -2.11
C ASN A 28 18.43 -3.20 -2.41
N PRO A 29 19.29 -3.93 -3.15
CA PRO A 29 20.64 -3.47 -3.53
C PRO A 29 20.64 -2.31 -4.54
N HIS A 30 19.46 -1.78 -4.86
CA HIS A 30 19.22 -0.64 -5.74
C HIS A 30 18.65 0.56 -4.96
N LEU A 31 18.76 0.57 -3.63
CA LEU A 31 18.32 1.67 -2.76
C LEU A 31 19.47 2.17 -1.89
N ASP A 32 19.98 3.35 -2.22
CA ASP A 32 20.85 4.15 -1.36
C ASP A 32 19.99 5.02 -0.44
N VAL A 33 20.33 5.08 0.86
CA VAL A 33 19.75 6.03 1.80
C VAL A 33 20.80 7.07 2.17
N CYS A 34 20.45 8.32 1.96
CA CYS A 34 21.37 9.45 2.07
C CYS A 34 20.93 10.36 3.22
N ASP A 35 21.74 10.44 4.29
CA ASP A 35 21.52 11.40 5.37
C ASP A 35 21.81 12.83 4.87
N ALA A 36 20.75 13.62 4.73
CA ALA A 36 20.80 15.03 4.35
C ALA A 36 21.61 15.88 5.36
N ALA A 37 21.82 15.42 6.60
CA ALA A 37 22.70 16.10 7.54
C ALA A 37 24.20 15.81 7.28
N GLN A 38 24.55 14.76 6.52
CA GLN A 38 25.90 14.20 6.41
C GLN A 38 26.23 13.70 4.99
N LEU A 39 25.93 14.47 3.93
CA LEU A 39 26.20 14.05 2.56
C LEU A 39 27.69 14.15 2.20
N PRO A 40 28.34 13.08 1.71
CA PRO A 40 29.71 13.14 1.19
C PRO A 40 29.86 14.21 0.10
N GLY A 41 30.86 15.10 0.25
CA GLY A 41 31.13 16.19 -0.70
C GLY A 41 30.17 17.39 -0.67
N LEU A 42 29.12 17.36 0.16
CA LEU A 42 28.14 18.44 0.32
C LEU A 42 27.91 18.89 1.77
N GLY A 43 28.23 18.04 2.75
CA GLY A 43 28.04 18.31 4.16
C GLY A 43 26.56 18.30 4.56
N ASN A 44 26.20 19.17 5.50
CA ASN A 44 24.84 19.27 6.02
C ASN A 44 23.95 20.13 5.11
N VAL A 45 22.99 19.48 4.46
CA VAL A 45 21.96 20.09 3.61
C VAL A 45 20.56 20.02 4.21
N SER A 46 20.36 19.39 5.38
CA SER A 46 19.04 19.26 6.02
C SER A 46 18.42 20.60 6.46
N ARG A 47 19.23 21.66 6.51
CA ARG A 47 18.77 23.06 6.67
C ARG A 47 17.99 23.60 5.45
N SER A 48 18.00 22.91 4.31
CA SER A 48 17.20 23.22 3.13
C SER A 48 15.92 22.37 3.10
N HIS A 49 14.86 22.86 2.45
CA HIS A 49 13.58 22.14 2.35
C HIS A 49 13.77 20.72 1.75
N PRO A 50 13.19 19.65 2.34
CA PRO A 50 13.33 18.26 1.86
C PRO A 50 13.19 18.01 0.35
N ARG A 51 12.32 18.75 -0.36
CA ARG A 51 12.19 18.67 -1.83
C ARG A 51 13.47 19.04 -2.60
N MET A 52 14.41 19.74 -1.98
CA MET A 52 15.72 20.07 -2.58
C MET A 52 16.66 18.87 -2.61
N TRP A 53 16.57 17.96 -1.64
CA TRP A 53 17.67 17.03 -1.35
C TRP A 53 17.94 16.07 -2.51
N ARG A 54 16.91 15.73 -3.31
CA ARG A 54 17.06 14.96 -4.57
C ARG A 54 18.11 15.54 -5.54
N PHE A 55 18.22 16.87 -5.59
CA PHE A 55 19.18 17.56 -6.46
C PHE A 55 20.65 17.35 -6.06
N ALA A 56 20.93 16.78 -4.88
CA ALA A 56 22.29 16.38 -4.51
C ALA A 56 22.92 15.35 -5.47
N THR A 57 22.09 14.61 -6.22
CA THR A 57 22.52 13.67 -7.27
C THR A 57 23.22 14.37 -8.45
N MET A 58 22.91 15.64 -8.73
CA MET A 58 23.47 16.40 -9.86
C MET A 58 24.97 16.62 -9.67
N GLY A 59 25.83 16.38 -10.66
CA GLY A 59 27.28 16.57 -10.50
C GLY A 59 27.95 15.60 -9.51
N ASP A 60 27.30 14.53 -9.05
CA ASP A 60 28.03 13.45 -8.38
C ASP A 60 28.96 12.81 -9.43
N PRO A 61 30.30 12.78 -9.21
CA PRO A 61 31.26 12.31 -10.22
C PRO A 61 31.09 10.82 -10.59
N LEU A 62 30.36 10.03 -9.79
CA LEU A 62 30.05 8.63 -10.06
C LEU A 62 28.68 8.44 -10.75
N VAL A 63 27.84 9.48 -10.83
CA VAL A 63 26.52 9.42 -11.45
C VAL A 63 26.57 9.97 -12.87
N ARG A 64 26.68 9.06 -13.85
CA ARG A 64 26.60 9.40 -15.29
C ARG A 64 25.20 9.88 -15.72
N LEU A 65 24.15 9.43 -15.05
CA LEU A 65 22.76 9.61 -15.50
C LEU A 65 21.83 9.61 -14.29
N TYR A 66 20.87 10.55 -14.25
CA TYR A 66 19.96 10.69 -13.13
C TYR A 66 18.53 11.05 -13.56
N LEU A 67 17.56 10.69 -12.71
CA LEU A 67 16.15 11.07 -12.80
C LEU A 67 15.74 11.71 -11.47
N MET A 68 15.07 12.85 -11.55
CA MET A 68 14.53 13.57 -10.40
C MET A 68 13.04 13.24 -10.27
N ARG A 69 12.64 12.80 -9.07
CA ARG A 69 11.29 12.33 -8.75
C ARG A 69 10.76 12.95 -7.48
N ASP A 70 9.44 13.18 -7.45
CA ASP A 70 8.70 13.31 -6.21
C ASP A 70 8.45 11.92 -5.60
N ALA A 71 8.48 11.81 -4.27
CA ALA A 71 8.39 10.53 -3.56
C ALA A 71 6.95 9.98 -3.48
N ASP A 72 5.96 10.85 -3.70
CA ASP A 72 4.53 10.55 -3.81
C ASP A 72 4.07 10.26 -5.25
N ALA A 73 4.96 10.38 -6.24
CA ALA A 73 4.67 10.11 -7.64
C ALA A 73 5.01 8.64 -8.00
N PRO A 74 4.03 7.72 -8.13
CA PRO A 74 4.28 6.34 -8.52
C PRO A 74 4.85 6.25 -9.94
N LEU A 75 5.67 5.23 -10.18
CA LEU A 75 6.16 4.90 -11.52
C LEU A 75 5.07 4.17 -12.31
N VAL A 76 4.85 4.58 -13.55
CA VAL A 76 3.88 3.97 -14.48
C VAL A 76 4.59 3.54 -15.77
N GLN A 77 4.04 2.54 -16.49
CA GLN A 77 4.71 2.00 -17.68
C GLN A 77 4.97 3.07 -18.75
N ARG A 78 4.03 3.98 -18.95
CA ARG A 78 4.17 5.14 -19.87
C ARG A 78 5.38 6.03 -19.57
N GLU A 79 5.73 6.17 -18.30
CA GLU A 79 6.93 6.91 -17.87
C GLU A 79 8.20 6.13 -18.24
N VAL A 80 8.21 4.82 -18.00
CA VAL A 80 9.31 3.92 -18.37
C VAL A 80 9.55 3.95 -19.88
N ASP A 81 8.49 3.96 -20.68
CA ASP A 81 8.57 4.03 -22.14
C ASP A 81 9.14 5.39 -22.60
N ALA A 82 8.72 6.49 -21.98
CA ALA A 82 9.26 7.83 -22.25
C ALA A 82 10.74 7.98 -21.87
N VAL A 83 11.15 7.40 -20.74
CA VAL A 83 12.55 7.33 -20.32
C VAL A 83 13.36 6.45 -21.27
N ASN A 84 12.88 5.26 -21.63
CA ASN A 84 13.58 4.37 -22.57
C ASN A 84 13.79 5.03 -23.95
N HIS A 85 12.78 5.76 -24.45
CA HIS A 85 12.90 6.54 -25.66
C HIS A 85 13.96 7.65 -25.53
N TRP A 86 14.03 8.33 -24.38
CA TRP A 86 15.10 9.29 -24.10
C TRP A 86 16.50 8.65 -24.11
N LEU A 87 16.67 7.47 -23.48
CA LEU A 87 17.95 6.76 -23.49
C LEU A 87 18.40 6.38 -24.91
N GLN A 88 17.45 6.00 -25.77
CA GLN A 88 17.71 5.71 -27.19
C GLN A 88 18.03 6.97 -28.00
N ALA A 89 17.38 8.11 -27.70
CA ALA A 89 17.63 9.38 -28.35
C ALA A 89 19.02 9.99 -28.03
N GLY A 90 19.66 9.53 -26.94
CA GLY A 90 21.02 9.95 -26.58
C GLY A 90 21.16 11.43 -26.16
N THR A 91 20.05 12.15 -25.95
CA THR A 91 20.08 13.53 -25.47
C THR A 91 20.48 13.58 -24.01
N CYS A 92 21.17 14.63 -23.57
CA CYS A 92 21.68 14.66 -22.19
C CYS A 92 20.62 15.06 -21.14
N TYR A 93 19.51 15.67 -21.53
CA TYR A 93 18.40 16.04 -20.64
C TYR A 93 17.06 15.50 -21.13
N HIS A 94 16.15 15.26 -20.18
CA HIS A 94 14.80 14.76 -20.38
C HIS A 94 13.81 15.51 -19.50
N VAL A 95 12.61 15.79 -20.02
CA VAL A 95 11.54 16.50 -19.30
C VAL A 95 10.20 15.86 -19.67
N MET A 96 9.39 15.55 -18.67
CA MET A 96 8.05 14.99 -18.87
C MET A 96 6.98 16.01 -18.48
N ARG A 97 5.92 16.10 -19.28
CA ARG A 97 4.75 16.95 -19.05
C ARG A 97 3.47 16.20 -19.42
N ASP A 98 3.13 15.19 -18.62
CA ASP A 98 2.05 14.24 -18.95
C ASP A 98 0.63 14.62 -18.47
N HIS A 99 0.40 15.87 -18.03
CA HIS A 99 -0.87 16.33 -17.48
C HIS A 99 -1.14 17.80 -17.86
N PRO A 100 -2.40 18.24 -18.05
CA PRO A 100 -2.73 19.65 -18.36
C PRO A 100 -2.21 20.69 -17.35
N TYR A 101 -2.00 20.29 -16.09
CA TYR A 101 -1.40 21.17 -15.06
C TYR A 101 0.14 21.26 -15.13
N HIS A 102 0.81 20.50 -16.01
CA HIS A 102 2.26 20.55 -16.22
C HIS A 102 2.68 21.74 -17.10
N GLY A 103 2.16 22.93 -16.82
CA GLY A 103 2.35 24.15 -17.61
C GLY A 103 3.72 24.84 -17.46
N VAL A 104 4.68 24.22 -16.76
CA VAL A 104 6.01 24.77 -16.50
C VAL A 104 7.09 24.11 -17.37
N SER A 105 8.14 24.88 -17.69
CA SER A 105 9.18 24.47 -18.65
C SER A 105 9.95 23.21 -18.27
N MET A 106 10.08 22.91 -16.98
CA MET A 106 10.64 21.67 -16.45
C MET A 106 10.03 21.49 -15.06
N LEU A 107 9.50 20.32 -14.73
CA LEU A 107 8.94 20.02 -13.42
C LEU A 107 10.01 19.48 -12.48
N ALA A 108 10.08 19.98 -11.25
CA ALA A 108 11.13 19.61 -10.28
C ALA A 108 11.24 18.10 -9.98
N GLY A 109 10.14 17.35 -10.05
CA GLY A 109 10.10 15.89 -9.91
C GLY A 109 9.74 15.11 -11.18
N MET A 110 9.85 15.69 -12.37
CA MET A 110 9.61 14.99 -13.65
C MET A 110 10.64 15.32 -14.74
N TRP A 111 11.93 15.20 -14.41
CA TRP A 111 13.03 15.44 -15.36
C TRP A 111 14.24 14.56 -15.09
N GLY A 112 15.15 14.46 -16.06
CA GLY A 112 16.40 13.72 -15.97
C GLY A 112 17.56 14.43 -16.66
N GLY A 113 18.78 14.05 -16.31
CA GLY A 113 20.01 14.66 -16.81
C GLY A 113 21.18 13.68 -16.87
N CYS A 114 22.24 14.08 -17.58
CA CYS A 114 23.45 13.27 -17.80
C CYS A 114 24.72 14.06 -17.44
N LEU A 115 25.70 13.36 -16.86
CA LEU A 115 27.01 13.91 -16.57
C LEU A 115 27.98 13.56 -17.71
N ASP A 116 28.18 14.53 -18.60
CA ASP A 116 29.16 14.47 -19.69
C ASP A 116 30.41 15.33 -19.35
N LYS A 117 31.45 15.24 -20.19
CA LYS A 117 32.76 15.88 -19.94
C LYS A 117 32.71 17.42 -19.93
N TRP A 118 31.59 18.07 -20.30
CA TRP A 118 31.42 19.52 -20.24
C TRP A 118 30.91 20.06 -18.90
N ASN A 119 30.52 19.18 -17.95
CA ASN A 119 29.64 19.55 -16.84
C ASN A 119 30.29 19.87 -15.48
N THR A 120 31.51 20.41 -15.44
CA THR A 120 32.07 21.03 -14.21
C THR A 120 31.20 22.15 -13.63
N LYS A 121 30.26 22.68 -14.42
CA LYS A 121 29.28 23.71 -14.05
C LYS A 121 28.11 23.16 -13.21
N GLU A 122 27.74 21.88 -13.35
CA GLU A 122 26.64 21.30 -12.55
C GLU A 122 26.97 21.24 -11.07
N ASN A 123 28.24 21.05 -10.69
CA ASN A 123 28.67 21.14 -9.29
C ASN A 123 28.38 22.52 -8.67
N VAL A 124 28.70 23.60 -9.39
CA VAL A 124 28.43 24.97 -8.95
C VAL A 124 26.92 25.22 -8.86
N LEU A 125 26.15 24.68 -9.80
CA LEU A 125 24.69 24.81 -9.83
C LEU A 125 24.01 24.00 -8.71
N ARG A 126 24.45 22.77 -8.43
CA ARG A 126 24.00 21.96 -7.28
C ARG A 126 24.23 22.71 -5.97
N THR A 127 25.47 23.13 -5.71
CA THR A 127 25.82 23.83 -4.46
C THR A 127 25.01 25.11 -4.30
N ARG A 128 24.76 25.86 -5.39
CA ARG A 128 23.87 27.03 -5.37
C ARG A 128 22.40 26.68 -5.15
N ALA A 129 21.86 25.68 -5.83
CA ALA A 129 20.46 25.28 -5.70
C ALA A 129 20.12 24.84 -4.25
N ILE A 130 21.01 24.05 -3.64
CA ILE A 130 20.86 23.61 -2.25
C ILE A 130 21.06 24.78 -1.27
N SER A 131 22.08 25.62 -1.49
CA SER A 131 22.39 26.76 -0.61
C SER A 131 21.39 27.91 -0.68
N LEU A 132 20.73 28.15 -1.82
CA LEU A 132 19.71 29.21 -1.96
C LEU A 132 18.46 28.92 -1.11
N CYS A 133 18.23 27.67 -0.70
CA CYS A 133 17.09 27.26 0.11
C CYS A 133 17.35 27.20 1.62
N SER A 134 18.58 27.38 2.09
CA SER A 134 18.85 27.40 3.54
C SER A 134 18.47 28.72 4.24
N THR A 135 17.94 29.70 3.50
CA THR A 135 17.59 31.05 3.98
C THR A 135 16.12 31.42 3.82
N SER A 136 15.27 30.53 3.29
CA SER A 136 13.86 30.86 3.01
C SER A 136 12.91 29.68 3.28
N THR A 137 11.98 29.91 4.20
CA THR A 137 10.94 28.96 4.64
C THR A 137 9.75 28.85 3.67
N LYS A 138 9.80 29.52 2.51
CA LYS A 138 8.70 29.59 1.53
C LYS A 138 9.16 29.41 0.08
N VAL A 139 10.18 28.60 -0.17
CA VAL A 139 10.63 28.31 -1.55
C VAL A 139 9.93 27.07 -2.11
N ASP A 140 9.30 27.29 -3.24
CA ASP A 140 8.80 26.30 -4.18
C ASP A 140 10.00 25.72 -4.98
N ASP A 141 10.16 24.40 -4.98
CA ASP A 141 11.26 23.70 -5.67
C ASP A 141 11.26 23.95 -7.18
N GLN A 142 10.07 24.22 -7.72
CA GLN A 142 9.86 24.68 -9.08
C GLN A 142 10.51 26.05 -9.37
N GLY A 143 10.59 26.92 -8.37
CA GLY A 143 11.23 28.23 -8.47
C GLY A 143 12.76 28.15 -8.51
N VAL A 144 13.36 27.22 -7.76
CA VAL A 144 14.81 26.96 -7.79
C VAL A 144 15.23 26.40 -9.14
N LEU A 145 14.45 25.47 -9.69
CA LEU A 145 14.69 24.92 -11.02
C LEU A 145 14.56 25.97 -12.13
N TRP A 146 13.68 26.96 -11.96
CA TRP A 146 13.59 28.09 -12.88
C TRP A 146 14.86 28.96 -12.85
N VAL A 147 15.40 29.24 -11.65
CA VAL A 147 16.71 29.93 -11.50
C VAL A 147 17.83 29.11 -12.15
N PHE A 148 17.84 27.79 -11.99
CA PHE A 148 18.79 26.89 -12.64
C PHE A 148 18.74 27.02 -14.18
N LEU A 149 17.55 26.91 -14.79
CA LEU A 149 17.35 27.05 -16.24
C LEU A 149 17.79 28.42 -16.77
N VAL A 150 17.39 29.50 -16.10
CA VAL A 150 17.80 30.87 -16.48
C VAL A 150 19.31 31.05 -16.36
N THR A 151 19.96 30.50 -15.32
CA THR A 151 21.42 30.59 -15.15
C THR A 151 22.18 29.85 -16.25
N MET A 152 21.63 28.73 -16.75
CA MET A 152 22.18 28.05 -17.94
C MET A 152 21.95 28.87 -19.21
N GLN A 153 20.75 29.40 -19.43
CA GLN A 153 20.42 30.17 -20.65
C GLN A 153 21.17 31.50 -20.76
N VAL A 154 21.37 32.23 -19.65
CA VAL A 154 22.12 33.51 -19.62
C VAL A 154 23.60 33.35 -20.02
N ARG A 155 24.15 32.13 -20.00
CA ARG A 155 25.54 31.84 -20.43
C ARG A 155 25.65 30.91 -21.66
N ALA A 156 24.54 30.37 -22.16
CA ALA A 156 24.50 29.57 -23.39
C ALA A 156 24.31 30.42 -24.66
N GLY A 157 24.78 31.67 -24.63
CA GLY A 157 24.73 32.59 -25.76
C GLY A 157 25.73 32.24 -26.87
N THR A 158 25.51 31.15 -27.60
CA THR A 158 25.89 30.88 -29.01
C THR A 158 25.60 29.41 -29.37
N GLY A 159 24.35 29.07 -29.69
CA GLY A 159 23.96 27.72 -30.13
C GLY A 159 22.58 27.70 -30.78
N ARG A 160 22.49 27.25 -32.03
CA ARG A 160 21.25 27.19 -32.82
C ARG A 160 20.54 25.85 -32.54
N GLY A 161 19.22 25.75 -32.48
CA GLY A 161 18.22 26.81 -32.44
C GLY A 161 16.81 26.21 -32.35
N GLU A 162 16.05 26.57 -31.31
CA GLU A 162 14.59 26.39 -31.21
C GLU A 162 14.00 27.09 -29.96
N CYS A 163 14.81 27.38 -28.94
CA CYS A 163 14.40 28.08 -27.70
C CYS A 163 14.00 29.57 -27.84
N ARG A 164 13.51 30.05 -29.00
CA ARG A 164 13.09 31.47 -29.18
C ARG A 164 11.66 31.80 -28.73
N LYS A 165 10.84 30.82 -28.33
CA LYS A 165 9.43 31.06 -27.91
C LYS A 165 9.19 31.17 -26.39
N LEU A 166 10.24 31.26 -25.57
CA LEU A 166 10.09 31.31 -24.09
C LEU A 166 9.81 32.69 -23.49
N HIS A 167 9.76 33.76 -24.30
CA HIS A 167 9.69 35.14 -23.80
C HIS A 167 8.29 35.67 -23.44
N SER A 168 7.19 34.93 -23.65
CA SER A 168 5.82 35.48 -23.52
C SER A 168 4.89 34.76 -22.53
N VAL A 169 5.38 33.88 -21.66
CA VAL A 169 4.53 33.22 -20.64
C VAL A 169 4.64 33.95 -19.30
N ALA A 170 3.56 34.65 -18.97
CA ALA A 170 3.33 35.54 -17.83
C ALA A 170 4.15 35.30 -16.55
N MET A 171 4.87 36.34 -16.11
CA MET A 171 5.36 36.47 -14.72
C MET A 171 4.20 36.39 -13.73
N HIS A 172 4.06 35.26 -13.04
CA HIS A 172 3.22 35.18 -11.85
C HIS A 172 3.86 36.00 -10.71
N TRP A 173 3.08 36.92 -10.13
CA TRP A 173 3.52 37.87 -9.08
C TRP A 173 4.23 37.23 -7.87
N LYS A 174 4.02 35.93 -7.61
CA LYS A 174 4.69 35.19 -6.52
C LYS A 174 6.22 35.12 -6.65
N TYR A 175 6.78 35.17 -7.86
CA TYR A 175 8.23 34.94 -8.07
C TYR A 175 9.10 36.21 -8.00
N TRP A 176 8.50 37.41 -8.01
CA TRP A 176 9.25 38.68 -8.04
C TRP A 176 10.10 38.90 -6.78
N LYS A 177 9.64 38.42 -5.61
CA LYS A 177 10.41 38.49 -4.35
C LYS A 177 11.72 37.68 -4.43
N CYS A 178 11.69 36.47 -5.00
CA CYS A 178 12.89 35.66 -5.14
C CYS A 178 13.91 36.31 -6.09
N TYR A 179 13.42 36.93 -7.18
CA TYR A 179 14.27 37.68 -8.11
C TYR A 179 14.94 38.89 -7.44
N LEU A 180 14.21 39.61 -6.57
CA LEU A 180 14.75 40.74 -5.80
C LEU A 180 15.83 40.29 -4.79
N TYR A 181 15.63 39.18 -4.06
CA TYR A 181 16.65 38.62 -3.18
C TYR A 181 17.90 38.14 -3.94
N LEU A 182 17.74 37.60 -5.16
CA LEU A 182 18.85 37.24 -6.04
C LEU A 182 19.63 38.47 -6.52
N LEU A 183 18.94 39.55 -6.91
CA LEU A 183 19.56 40.82 -7.27
C LEU A 183 20.36 41.42 -6.09
N ILE A 184 19.76 41.46 -4.90
CA ILE A 184 20.43 41.93 -3.67
C ILE A 184 21.64 41.04 -3.33
N GLY A 185 21.51 39.72 -3.43
CA GLY A 185 22.61 38.78 -3.19
C GLY A 185 23.76 38.91 -4.19
N VAL A 186 23.48 39.17 -5.47
CA VAL A 186 24.50 39.44 -6.50
C VAL A 186 25.18 40.79 -6.26
N LEU A 187 24.43 41.83 -5.88
CA LEU A 187 25.00 43.15 -5.53
C LEU A 187 25.89 43.07 -4.28
N LEU A 188 25.49 42.31 -3.26
CA LEU A 188 26.30 42.05 -2.06
C LEU A 188 27.55 41.20 -2.35
N ALA A 189 27.46 40.22 -3.24
CA ALA A 189 28.62 39.44 -3.65
C ALA A 189 29.63 40.29 -4.44
N LEU A 190 29.15 41.19 -5.30
CA LEU A 190 29.99 42.12 -6.05
C LEU A 190 30.67 43.16 -5.14
N SER A 191 29.97 43.70 -4.14
CA SER A 191 30.56 44.64 -3.18
C SER A 191 31.57 43.96 -2.24
N LEU A 192 31.31 42.74 -1.78
CA LEU A 192 32.29 41.96 -1.00
C LEU A 192 33.54 41.60 -1.82
N HIS A 193 33.40 41.30 -3.11
CA HIS A 193 34.56 41.08 -3.99
C HIS A 193 35.36 42.36 -4.22
N TYR A 194 34.69 43.51 -4.32
CA TYR A 194 35.32 44.83 -4.41
C TYR A 194 36.09 45.18 -3.12
N ILE A 195 35.52 44.89 -1.94
CA ILE A 195 36.18 45.08 -0.64
C ILE A 195 37.42 44.16 -0.51
N ALA A 196 37.32 42.90 -0.94
CA ALA A 196 38.43 41.95 -0.89
C ALA A 196 39.61 42.36 -1.81
N LEU A 197 39.35 43.04 -2.93
CA LEU A 197 40.39 43.58 -3.80
C LEU A 197 41.08 44.84 -3.23
N CYS A 198 40.47 45.51 -2.25
CA CYS A 198 41.01 46.71 -1.61
C CYS A 198 41.89 46.43 -0.37
N ILE A 199 42.06 45.18 0.05
CA ILE A 199 42.86 44.81 1.23
C ILE A 199 44.03 43.92 0.82
N SER A 200 45.20 44.55 0.66
CA SER A 200 46.51 43.89 0.55
C SER A 200 47.41 44.36 1.71
N PRO A 201 48.32 43.53 2.25
CA PRO A 201 48.81 43.73 3.62
C PRO A 201 50.12 44.51 3.72
N THR A 202 50.24 45.34 4.77
CA THR A 202 51.51 45.91 5.25
C THR A 202 51.75 45.60 6.72
N THR A 203 52.61 44.60 6.94
CA THR A 203 53.67 44.49 7.98
C THR A 203 53.65 45.42 9.20
N LEU A 204 53.73 44.82 10.39
CA LEU A 204 54.69 45.06 11.51
C LEU A 204 54.27 44.14 12.68
N GLN A 205 55.01 43.08 13.03
CA GLN A 205 56.19 43.04 13.92
C GLN A 205 56.00 43.66 15.33
N ALA A 206 56.49 42.93 16.34
CA ALA A 206 56.10 43.05 17.75
C ALA A 206 57.08 43.89 18.59
N VAL A 207 56.63 44.29 19.80
CA VAL A 207 57.39 44.26 21.09
C VAL A 207 56.40 44.57 22.25
N PRO A 208 56.53 43.95 23.45
CA PRO A 208 55.55 44.08 24.55
C PRO A 208 55.98 45.06 25.66
N ARG A 209 55.05 45.43 26.55
CA ARG A 209 55.35 45.80 27.95
C ARG A 209 54.15 45.75 28.90
N GLU A 210 54.46 45.59 30.18
CA GLU A 210 53.55 45.38 31.32
C GLU A 210 53.03 46.71 31.92
N GLY A 211 52.01 46.67 32.80
CA GLY A 211 51.85 47.73 33.82
C GLY A 211 50.43 48.08 34.33
N ALA A 212 50.05 47.47 35.46
CA ALA A 212 49.40 48.11 36.63
C ALA A 212 47.95 48.72 36.61
N PHE A 213 47.10 48.13 37.47
CA PHE A 213 46.16 48.73 38.45
C PHE A 213 45.04 49.74 38.05
N LEU A 214 43.78 49.43 38.40
CA LEU A 214 43.06 49.96 39.60
C LEU A 214 41.59 49.45 39.78
N THR A 215 41.33 48.89 40.98
CA THR A 215 40.11 48.77 41.84
C THR A 215 38.64 48.99 41.37
N GLU A 216 37.72 48.21 41.99
CA GLU A 216 36.24 48.23 41.92
C GLU A 216 35.52 49.46 42.56
N PRO A 217 34.15 49.57 42.50
CA PRO A 217 33.31 49.01 43.60
C PRO A 217 31.87 48.47 43.28
N LYS A 218 31.54 47.31 43.89
CA LYS A 218 30.28 46.86 44.59
C LYS A 218 28.83 47.08 44.06
N LEU A 219 28.14 45.94 43.83
CA LEU A 219 26.85 45.37 44.40
C LEU A 219 25.87 46.26 45.21
N PRO A 220 24.52 45.96 45.28
CA PRO A 220 23.86 44.64 45.49
C PRO A 220 22.63 44.33 44.57
N GLN A 221 21.96 43.17 44.46
CA GLN A 221 21.83 41.82 45.09
C GLN A 221 20.42 41.54 45.68
N SER A 222 19.71 40.51 45.18
CA SER A 222 18.69 39.65 45.86
C SER A 222 17.78 38.94 44.82
N GLN A 223 17.16 37.78 45.05
CA GLN A 223 17.61 36.56 45.77
C GLN A 223 16.88 35.33 45.17
N VAL A 224 17.39 34.11 45.41
CA VAL A 224 16.85 32.83 44.90
C VAL A 224 16.33 31.97 46.07
N ARG A 225 15.41 31.03 45.81
CA ARG A 225 15.19 29.86 46.67
C ARG A 225 15.10 28.55 45.87
N ASN A 226 15.76 27.52 46.39
CA ASN A 226 15.54 26.10 46.09
C ASN A 226 14.50 25.52 47.07
N ASP A 227 14.15 24.24 46.93
CA ASP A 227 14.52 23.23 47.94
C ASP A 227 14.16 21.78 47.54
N SER A 228 14.83 20.84 48.22
CA SER A 228 14.70 19.38 48.19
C SER A 228 15.15 18.84 49.58
N ASP A 229 14.96 17.58 49.98
CA ASP A 229 14.53 16.34 49.32
C ASP A 229 13.86 15.42 50.38
N HIS A 230 13.40 14.22 50.00
CA HIS A 230 13.58 12.93 50.71
C HIS A 230 12.50 11.85 50.45
N SER A 231 12.97 10.60 50.57
CA SER A 231 12.29 9.31 50.31
C SER A 231 11.92 8.55 51.61
N VAL A 232 11.03 7.54 51.51
CA VAL A 232 11.22 6.13 52.01
C VAL A 232 9.98 5.26 51.69
N GLN A 233 10.14 3.94 51.71
CA GLN A 233 9.20 2.87 51.31
C GLN A 233 8.12 2.54 52.37
N GLU A 234 6.99 1.94 51.96
CA GLU A 234 6.58 0.55 52.34
C GLU A 234 5.15 0.17 51.84
N GLN A 235 4.94 -1.14 51.64
CA GLN A 235 3.65 -1.87 51.57
C GLN A 235 3.65 -2.86 52.76
N PRO A 236 2.52 -3.41 53.29
CA PRO A 236 1.37 -3.93 52.51
C PRO A 236 -0.02 -3.80 53.18
N GLY A 237 -1.07 -4.40 52.59
CA GLY A 237 -2.39 -4.54 53.23
C GLY A 237 -3.34 -5.46 52.46
N ASN A 238 -3.89 -6.48 53.12
CA ASN A 238 -4.75 -7.53 52.55
C ASN A 238 -6.01 -7.73 53.41
N SER A 239 -7.19 -7.61 52.82
CA SER A 239 -8.49 -8.05 53.37
C SER A 239 -9.50 -8.17 52.22
N SER A 240 -10.25 -9.25 51.97
CA SER A 240 -10.96 -10.27 52.77
C SER A 240 -12.40 -9.88 53.15
N GLN A 241 -13.36 -10.71 52.69
CA GLN A 241 -14.74 -10.87 53.22
C GLN A 241 -15.71 -9.68 53.03
N GLU A 242 -17.03 -9.83 52.98
CA GLU A 242 -17.94 -10.94 52.57
C GLU A 242 -19.36 -10.34 52.37
N HIS A 243 -20.39 -11.19 52.24
CA HIS A 243 -21.84 -10.87 52.34
C HIS A 243 -22.52 -10.16 51.16
N THR A 244 -23.75 -10.47 50.72
CA THR A 244 -24.68 -11.64 50.66
C THR A 244 -26.07 -11.07 50.29
N SER A 245 -27.04 -11.93 49.97
CA SER A 245 -28.45 -11.66 49.58
C SER A 245 -28.62 -11.21 48.12
N GLN A 246 -29.31 -11.98 47.26
CA GLN A 246 -30.77 -12.25 47.18
C GLN A 246 -31.54 -10.95 46.85
N ASP A 247 -32.49 -10.92 45.91
CA ASP A 247 -33.43 -12.00 45.59
C ASP A 247 -34.09 -11.91 44.18
N HIS A 248 -34.87 -12.93 43.85
CA HIS A 248 -35.96 -13.02 42.85
C HIS A 248 -35.62 -13.04 41.36
N GLY A 249 -35.83 -14.22 40.75
CA GLY A 249 -35.89 -14.40 39.29
C GLY A 249 -37.28 -14.80 38.81
N HIS A 250 -37.54 -14.58 37.52
CA HIS A 250 -38.61 -15.23 36.74
C HIS A 250 -38.30 -15.16 35.23
N SER A 251 -37.78 -16.23 34.63
CA SER A 251 -38.03 -16.54 33.22
C SER A 251 -37.70 -18.00 32.90
N ARG A 252 -38.26 -18.50 31.80
CA ARG A 252 -38.45 -19.94 31.55
C ARG A 252 -37.20 -20.61 30.97
N ARG A 253 -36.95 -21.84 31.47
CA ARG A 253 -35.88 -22.74 31.04
C ARG A 253 -36.13 -23.21 29.59
N LEU A 254 -35.25 -22.81 28.68
CA LEU A 254 -34.94 -23.57 27.46
C LEU A 254 -33.85 -24.57 27.83
N GLU A 255 -34.04 -25.85 27.51
CA GLU A 255 -33.11 -26.90 27.89
C GLU A 255 -31.84 -26.84 27.03
N VAL A 256 -30.71 -26.56 27.68
CA VAL A 256 -29.37 -26.72 27.10
C VAL A 256 -28.82 -28.05 27.59
N MET A 257 -28.53 -28.97 26.67
CA MET A 257 -27.88 -30.24 27.01
C MET A 257 -26.46 -29.98 27.55
N PRO A 258 -26.02 -30.68 28.61
CA PRO A 258 -24.75 -30.37 29.25
C PRO A 258 -23.56 -30.77 28.37
N VAL A 259 -22.72 -29.80 28.02
CA VAL A 259 -21.39 -30.06 27.47
C VAL A 259 -20.53 -30.58 28.62
N MET A 260 -20.15 -31.86 28.58
CA MET A 260 -19.18 -32.41 29.53
C MET A 260 -17.84 -31.71 29.33
N GLY A 261 -17.34 -31.07 30.39
CA GLY A 261 -16.01 -30.46 30.38
C GLY A 261 -14.92 -31.52 30.28
N THR A 262 -14.00 -31.32 29.34
CA THR A 262 -12.69 -31.98 29.33
C THR A 262 -11.61 -30.90 29.22
N GLN A 263 -10.51 -31.10 29.96
CA GLN A 263 -9.49 -30.07 30.13
C GLN A 263 -8.76 -29.78 28.81
N LEU A 264 -8.59 -28.50 28.52
CA LEU A 264 -7.86 -28.03 27.34
C LEU A 264 -6.38 -28.41 27.42
N THR A 265 -5.98 -29.35 26.58
CA THR A 265 -4.58 -29.58 26.16
C THR A 265 -4.44 -29.18 24.69
N SER A 266 -3.24 -28.78 24.27
CA SER A 266 -2.98 -27.96 23.07
C SER A 266 -3.10 -28.68 21.70
N ASP A 267 -3.67 -29.89 21.65
CA ASP A 267 -3.48 -30.82 20.53
C ASP A 267 -4.70 -31.00 19.61
N SER A 268 -5.71 -30.13 19.72
CA SER A 268 -7.04 -30.29 19.09
C SER A 268 -7.12 -30.13 17.56
N HIS A 269 -6.00 -29.93 16.85
CA HIS A 269 -5.95 -29.77 15.39
C HIS A 269 -5.44 -31.00 14.60
N THR A 270 -5.45 -32.18 15.21
CA THR A 270 -4.83 -33.41 14.65
C THR A 270 -5.70 -34.20 13.68
N THR A 271 -7.03 -34.03 13.68
CA THR A 271 -7.92 -34.67 12.68
C THR A 271 -7.84 -33.93 11.35
N ILE A 272 -6.77 -34.21 10.60
CA ILE A 272 -6.64 -33.82 9.20
C ILE A 272 -7.65 -34.66 8.42
N PHE A 273 -8.70 -34.02 7.91
CA PHE A 273 -9.56 -34.64 6.91
C PHE A 273 -8.71 -34.88 5.66
N ASN A 274 -8.19 -36.10 5.53
CA ASN A 274 -7.45 -36.54 4.37
C ASN A 274 -8.40 -36.60 3.18
N CYS A 275 -8.30 -35.58 2.35
CA CYS A 275 -9.04 -35.48 1.11
C CYS A 275 -8.49 -36.56 0.19
N THR A 276 -9.27 -37.62 -0.01
CA THR A 276 -9.03 -38.49 -1.16
C THR A 276 -9.02 -37.60 -2.39
N LYS A 277 -8.07 -37.82 -3.31
CA LYS A 277 -8.29 -37.39 -4.68
C LYS A 277 -9.64 -37.98 -5.06
N GLY A 278 -10.63 -37.13 -5.29
CA GLY A 278 -11.73 -37.55 -6.14
C GLY A 278 -11.07 -38.05 -7.42
N GLU A 279 -11.36 -39.29 -7.79
CA GLU A 279 -11.23 -39.65 -9.19
C GLU A 279 -11.92 -38.52 -9.98
N PRO A 280 -11.34 -38.04 -11.10
CA PRO A 280 -12.10 -37.21 -12.01
C PRO A 280 -13.28 -38.08 -12.42
N ARG A 281 -14.45 -37.87 -11.80
CA ARG A 281 -15.65 -38.61 -12.15
C ARG A 281 -15.80 -38.44 -13.66
N ASP A 282 -16.05 -39.51 -14.40
CA ASP A 282 -16.14 -39.45 -15.87
C ASP A 282 -17.27 -38.52 -16.37
N SER A 283 -18.12 -38.03 -15.47
CA SER A 283 -18.62 -36.67 -15.56
C SER A 283 -17.47 -35.63 -15.55
N LYS A 284 -16.81 -35.46 -16.71
CA LYS A 284 -16.56 -34.09 -17.20
C LYS A 284 -17.76 -33.25 -16.76
N PRO A 285 -17.60 -32.15 -16.00
CA PRO A 285 -18.73 -31.24 -15.75
C PRO A 285 -19.31 -30.90 -17.12
N ALA A 286 -20.54 -31.36 -17.41
CA ALA A 286 -21.01 -31.64 -18.77
C ALA A 286 -20.89 -30.42 -19.68
N ALA A 287 -19.73 -30.32 -20.37
CA ALA A 287 -19.04 -29.09 -20.77
C ALA A 287 -19.66 -27.82 -20.15
N GLY A 288 -19.64 -27.76 -18.81
CA GLY A 288 -20.67 -27.10 -17.99
C GLY A 288 -21.13 -25.79 -18.61
N GLU A 289 -22.34 -25.81 -19.22
CA GLU A 289 -22.80 -24.83 -20.23
C GLU A 289 -22.14 -23.50 -20.01
N THR A 290 -21.19 -23.16 -20.89
CA THR A 290 -20.52 -21.86 -20.85
C THR A 290 -21.67 -20.86 -20.89
N PRO A 291 -21.85 -20.01 -19.85
CA PRO A 291 -23.00 -19.12 -19.80
C PRO A 291 -23.08 -18.40 -21.13
N GLY A 292 -24.22 -18.50 -21.81
CA GLY A 292 -24.41 -17.97 -23.15
C GLY A 292 -23.86 -16.55 -23.20
N PRO A 293 -23.14 -16.17 -24.28
CA PRO A 293 -22.22 -15.04 -24.29
C PRO A 293 -22.86 -13.80 -23.66
N LEU A 294 -22.39 -13.45 -22.46
CA LEU A 294 -23.03 -12.42 -21.65
C LEU A 294 -22.99 -11.09 -22.40
N HIS A 295 -24.15 -10.48 -22.57
CA HIS A 295 -24.28 -9.17 -23.17
C HIS A 295 -23.81 -8.11 -22.18
N GLU A 296 -22.80 -7.34 -22.58
CA GLU A 296 -22.34 -6.19 -21.81
C GLU A 296 -23.11 -4.93 -22.20
N CYS A 297 -23.56 -4.18 -21.21
CA CYS A 297 -23.98 -2.79 -21.38
C CYS A 297 -23.44 -1.92 -20.25
N SER A 298 -23.74 -0.62 -20.27
CA SER A 298 -23.26 0.33 -19.26
C SER A 298 -24.38 1.21 -18.76
N VAL A 299 -24.39 1.46 -17.45
CA VAL A 299 -25.39 2.29 -16.77
C VAL A 299 -24.70 3.27 -15.82
N GLU A 300 -25.12 4.52 -15.80
CA GLU A 300 -24.67 5.50 -14.80
C GLU A 300 -25.53 5.37 -13.53
N VAL A 301 -24.86 5.26 -12.38
CA VAL A 301 -25.51 5.17 -11.06
C VAL A 301 -25.01 6.28 -10.15
N GLU A 302 -25.89 6.76 -9.26
CA GLU A 302 -25.52 7.61 -8.13
C GLU A 302 -25.16 6.72 -6.94
N LEU A 303 -24.00 6.98 -6.33
CA LEU A 303 -23.45 6.21 -5.24
C LEU A 303 -23.73 6.92 -3.91
N SER A 304 -24.84 6.55 -3.28
CA SER A 304 -25.14 6.97 -1.90
C SER A 304 -24.32 6.13 -0.90
N PRO A 305 -23.76 6.72 0.18
CA PRO A 305 -23.82 8.14 0.56
C PRO A 305 -22.71 9.01 -0.07
N CYS A 306 -21.78 8.42 -0.84
CA CYS A 306 -20.61 9.10 -1.40
C CYS A 306 -20.91 10.26 -2.37
N SER A 307 -22.18 10.48 -2.75
CA SER A 307 -22.65 11.68 -3.47
C SER A 307 -21.92 11.92 -4.81
N CYS A 308 -21.59 10.83 -5.50
CA CYS A 308 -20.87 10.83 -6.77
C CYS A 308 -21.50 9.86 -7.77
N LYS A 309 -21.21 10.05 -9.05
CA LYS A 309 -21.72 9.22 -10.15
C LYS A 309 -20.65 8.29 -10.69
N ARG A 310 -21.07 7.11 -11.16
CA ARG A 310 -20.17 6.10 -11.72
C ARG A 310 -20.85 5.31 -12.83
N THR A 311 -20.12 5.00 -13.89
CA THR A 311 -20.58 4.03 -14.89
C THR A 311 -20.27 2.61 -14.42
N ILE A 312 -21.27 1.74 -14.45
CA ILE A 312 -21.16 0.31 -14.12
C ILE A 312 -21.35 -0.50 -15.40
N THR A 313 -20.42 -1.42 -15.67
CA THR A 313 -20.63 -2.49 -16.67
C THR A 313 -21.60 -3.52 -16.11
N VAL A 314 -22.69 -3.74 -16.84
CA VAL A 314 -23.75 -4.72 -16.54
C VAL A 314 -23.57 -5.91 -17.46
N ARG A 315 -23.73 -7.14 -16.94
CA ARG A 315 -23.62 -8.40 -17.71
C ARG A 315 -24.87 -9.26 -17.54
N LEU A 316 -25.57 -9.52 -18.64
CA LEU A 316 -26.82 -10.29 -18.66
C LEU A 316 -26.76 -11.45 -19.67
N PRO A 317 -27.52 -12.54 -19.48
CA PRO A 317 -27.67 -13.60 -20.49
C PRO A 317 -28.37 -13.10 -21.77
N GLU A 318 -29.18 -12.06 -21.67
CA GLU A 318 -29.90 -11.41 -22.76
C GLU A 318 -29.46 -9.94 -22.98
N PRO A 319 -29.70 -9.34 -24.16
CA PRO A 319 -29.38 -7.93 -24.41
C PRO A 319 -30.10 -6.99 -23.44
N CYS A 320 -29.39 -5.96 -22.94
CA CYS A 320 -29.97 -4.98 -22.03
C CYS A 320 -31.15 -4.22 -22.68
N PHE A 321 -32.36 -4.43 -22.14
CA PHE A 321 -33.61 -3.85 -22.63
C PHE A 321 -33.86 -2.39 -22.18
N SER A 322 -33.01 -1.84 -21.31
CA SER A 322 -33.22 -0.56 -20.63
C SER A 322 -31.89 0.08 -20.24
N THR A 323 -31.80 1.41 -20.29
CA THR A 323 -30.70 2.20 -19.71
C THR A 323 -31.05 2.77 -18.33
N SER A 324 -32.28 2.60 -17.85
CA SER A 324 -32.68 3.00 -16.50
C SER A 324 -32.09 2.04 -15.45
N PRO A 325 -31.32 2.53 -14.45
CA PRO A 325 -30.73 1.69 -13.42
C PRO A 325 -31.79 0.95 -12.60
N VAL A 326 -32.89 1.63 -12.25
CA VAL A 326 -33.97 1.04 -11.42
C VAL A 326 -34.64 -0.13 -12.15
N ARG A 327 -34.90 -0.01 -13.45
CA ARG A 327 -35.49 -1.09 -14.26
C ARG A 327 -34.53 -2.26 -14.44
N LEU A 328 -33.24 -1.99 -14.69
CA LEU A 328 -32.22 -3.04 -14.79
C LEU A 328 -32.03 -3.77 -13.46
N LEU A 329 -31.96 -3.05 -12.34
CA LEU A 329 -31.82 -3.62 -11.01
C LEU A 329 -32.99 -4.55 -10.68
N GLN A 330 -34.23 -4.10 -10.89
CA GLN A 330 -35.41 -4.92 -10.63
C GLN A 330 -35.42 -6.19 -11.49
N HIS A 331 -35.17 -6.04 -12.79
CA HIS A 331 -35.08 -7.19 -13.70
C HIS A 331 -34.00 -8.19 -13.30
N ILE A 332 -32.82 -7.73 -12.87
CA ILE A 332 -31.75 -8.60 -12.37
C ILE A 332 -32.21 -9.35 -11.11
N LYS A 333 -32.83 -8.66 -10.14
CA LYS A 333 -33.35 -9.29 -8.92
C LYS A 333 -34.39 -10.38 -9.24
N ASP A 334 -35.26 -10.13 -10.22
CA ASP A 334 -36.35 -11.04 -10.61
C ASP A 334 -35.85 -12.24 -11.45
N SER A 335 -34.82 -12.06 -12.28
CA SER A 335 -34.33 -13.08 -13.23
C SER A 335 -33.10 -13.86 -12.77
N LEU A 336 -32.19 -13.21 -12.04
CA LEU A 336 -30.87 -13.73 -11.64
C LEU A 336 -30.69 -13.75 -10.11
N GLY A 337 -31.52 -13.03 -9.37
CA GLY A 337 -31.42 -12.86 -7.92
C GLY A 337 -30.62 -11.63 -7.49
N GLU A 338 -30.50 -11.46 -6.18
CA GLU A 338 -29.89 -10.29 -5.54
C GLU A 338 -28.48 -10.61 -5.00
N SER A 339 -27.54 -9.66 -5.14
CA SER A 339 -26.20 -9.81 -4.57
C SER A 339 -26.21 -9.68 -3.05
N ALA A 340 -25.44 -10.53 -2.35
CA ALA A 340 -25.19 -10.47 -0.91
C ALA A 340 -24.27 -9.30 -0.47
N CYS A 341 -24.20 -8.21 -1.26
CA CYS A 341 -23.41 -7.02 -0.99
C CYS A 341 -24.24 -5.74 -1.03
N SER A 342 -24.83 -5.41 -2.19
CA SER A 342 -25.60 -4.16 -2.40
C SER A 342 -26.35 -4.16 -3.74
N ASP A 343 -27.23 -3.17 -3.95
CA ASP A 343 -27.86 -2.91 -5.25
C ASP A 343 -26.84 -2.59 -6.36
N ILE A 344 -25.73 -1.94 -6.03
CA ILE A 344 -24.66 -1.62 -7.00
C ILE A 344 -23.93 -2.90 -7.44
N ALA A 345 -23.66 -3.81 -6.50
CA ALA A 345 -23.12 -5.13 -6.81
C ALA A 345 -24.14 -6.00 -7.56
N THR A 346 -25.44 -5.85 -7.29
CA THR A 346 -26.51 -6.52 -8.03
C THR A 346 -26.58 -6.03 -9.48
N LEU A 347 -26.50 -4.72 -9.70
CA LEU A 347 -26.55 -4.11 -11.04
C LEU A 347 -25.46 -4.59 -12.01
N ARG A 348 -24.34 -5.14 -11.52
CA ARG A 348 -23.32 -5.73 -12.39
C ARG A 348 -23.80 -6.98 -13.13
N GLY A 349 -24.89 -7.61 -12.67
CA GLY A 349 -25.48 -8.80 -13.27
C GLY A 349 -24.63 -10.05 -13.05
N ALA A 350 -24.80 -11.07 -13.90
CA ALA A 350 -24.24 -12.41 -13.72
C ALA A 350 -22.73 -12.49 -14.03
N GLY A 351 -22.09 -13.58 -13.57
CA GLY A 351 -20.73 -13.94 -14.00
C GLY A 351 -19.61 -13.15 -13.32
N GLN A 352 -19.88 -12.45 -12.21
CA GLN A 352 -18.89 -11.63 -11.53
C GLN A 352 -17.72 -12.48 -11.00
N LYS A 353 -16.51 -11.92 -11.04
CA LYS A 353 -15.33 -12.48 -10.36
C LYS A 353 -14.95 -11.50 -9.25
N VAL A 354 -14.89 -11.95 -8.00
CA VAL A 354 -14.79 -11.06 -6.83
C VAL A 354 -13.53 -11.33 -6.01
N VAL A 355 -12.83 -10.27 -5.59
CA VAL A 355 -11.83 -10.34 -4.52
C VAL A 355 -12.43 -9.67 -3.27
N SER A 356 -12.62 -10.46 -2.22
CA SER A 356 -13.43 -10.08 -1.06
C SER A 356 -12.59 -9.80 0.18
N TYR A 357 -12.84 -8.63 0.78
CA TYR A 357 -12.09 -8.08 1.90
C TYR A 357 -13.01 -7.57 3.01
N SER A 358 -12.54 -7.64 4.26
CA SER A 358 -13.19 -7.03 5.43
C SER A 358 -12.33 -5.93 6.04
N VAL A 359 -12.94 -4.82 6.45
CA VAL A 359 -12.32 -3.79 7.31
C VAL A 359 -13.32 -3.39 8.39
N GLY A 360 -12.94 -3.47 9.67
CA GLY A 360 -13.78 -3.07 10.81
C GLY A 360 -13.86 -1.56 11.04
N GLY A 361 -14.00 -0.77 9.97
CA GLY A 361 -13.96 0.70 10.00
C GLY A 361 -12.61 1.29 10.47
N LEU A 362 -12.62 2.59 10.80
CA LEU A 362 -11.43 3.37 11.19
C LEU A 362 -10.69 2.83 12.43
N LYS A 363 -11.37 2.07 13.30
CA LYS A 363 -10.76 1.39 14.45
C LYS A 363 -9.67 0.39 14.02
N SER A 364 -9.67 -0.02 12.75
CA SER A 364 -8.72 -0.96 12.17
C SER A 364 -7.77 -0.25 11.18
N ALA A 365 -7.09 0.81 11.63
CA ALA A 365 -6.28 1.70 10.79
C ALA A 365 -5.28 1.00 9.84
N ASP A 366 -4.66 -0.10 10.27
CA ASP A 366 -3.73 -0.87 9.44
C ASP A 366 -4.46 -1.63 8.30
N HIS A 367 -5.67 -2.14 8.56
CA HIS A 367 -6.52 -2.76 7.54
C HIS A 367 -7.19 -1.72 6.62
N VAL A 368 -7.53 -0.53 7.14
CA VAL A 368 -7.95 0.63 6.31
C VAL A 368 -6.83 1.00 5.35
N PHE A 369 -5.62 1.20 5.86
CA PHE A 369 -4.44 1.51 5.03
C PHE A 369 -4.22 0.43 3.96
N GLY A 370 -4.18 -0.84 4.36
CA GLY A 370 -3.99 -1.96 3.44
C GLY A 370 -5.09 -2.07 2.38
N ALA A 371 -6.37 -1.93 2.75
CA ALA A 371 -7.48 -1.90 1.79
C ALA A 371 -7.31 -0.79 0.75
N LEU A 372 -6.90 0.41 1.17
CA LEU A 372 -6.64 1.53 0.23
C LEU A 372 -5.45 1.26 -0.70
N GLN A 373 -4.41 0.54 -0.24
CA GLN A 373 -3.32 0.07 -1.13
C GLN A 373 -3.80 -1.00 -2.12
N LEU A 374 -4.79 -1.81 -1.71
CA LEU A 374 -5.29 -2.94 -2.50
C LEU A 374 -6.26 -2.53 -3.61
N VAL A 375 -7.01 -1.44 -3.47
CA VAL A 375 -7.95 -0.95 -4.50
C VAL A 375 -7.30 -0.87 -5.90
N PRO A 376 -6.20 -0.12 -6.14
CA PRO A 376 -5.58 -0.09 -7.46
C PRO A 376 -4.93 -1.43 -7.85
N ARG A 377 -4.41 -2.19 -6.87
CA ARG A 377 -3.73 -3.48 -7.12
C ARG A 377 -4.68 -4.58 -7.59
N VAL A 378 -5.94 -4.60 -7.15
CA VAL A 378 -6.93 -5.56 -7.67
C VAL A 378 -7.19 -5.31 -9.16
N ALA A 379 -7.32 -4.05 -9.59
CA ALA A 379 -7.52 -3.74 -11.01
C ALA A 379 -6.31 -4.10 -11.89
N GLU A 380 -5.10 -3.88 -11.38
CA GLU A 380 -3.84 -4.19 -12.06
C GLU A 380 -3.59 -5.70 -12.17
N MET A 381 -3.77 -6.44 -11.06
CA MET A 381 -3.34 -7.84 -10.95
C MET A 381 -4.44 -8.85 -11.26
N TYR A 382 -5.71 -8.44 -11.14
CA TYR A 382 -6.89 -9.23 -11.46
C TYR A 382 -7.82 -8.43 -12.39
N PRO A 383 -7.40 -8.11 -13.63
CA PRO A 383 -8.19 -7.31 -14.56
C PRO A 383 -9.58 -7.93 -14.82
N GLY A 384 -10.61 -7.11 -14.73
CA GLY A 384 -12.02 -7.52 -14.86
C GLY A 384 -12.64 -8.13 -13.60
N TRP A 385 -11.88 -8.31 -12.51
CA TRP A 385 -12.43 -8.68 -11.20
C TRP A 385 -12.92 -7.45 -10.43
N ILE A 386 -13.86 -7.67 -9.53
CA ILE A 386 -14.48 -6.68 -8.66
C ILE A 386 -13.91 -6.83 -7.24
N MET A 387 -13.37 -5.76 -6.66
CA MET A 387 -13.06 -5.71 -5.23
C MET A 387 -14.36 -5.49 -4.46
N ARG A 388 -14.72 -6.40 -3.56
CA ARG A 388 -15.80 -6.17 -2.58
C ARG A 388 -15.21 -5.91 -1.21
N LEU A 389 -15.58 -4.79 -0.62
CA LEU A 389 -15.06 -4.31 0.65
C LEU A 389 -16.19 -4.20 1.67
N TYR A 390 -16.22 -5.16 2.59
CA TYR A 390 -17.19 -5.22 3.67
C TYR A 390 -16.70 -4.35 4.83
N THR A 391 -17.47 -3.32 5.18
CA THR A 391 -17.22 -2.44 6.33
C THR A 391 -18.53 -1.98 6.95
N ASP A 392 -18.50 -1.56 8.20
CA ASP A 392 -19.66 -1.09 8.96
C ASP A 392 -19.90 0.41 8.72
N ALA A 393 -21.06 0.76 8.15
CA ALA A 393 -21.47 2.15 7.94
C ALA A 393 -21.86 2.88 9.23
N SER A 394 -22.24 2.15 10.28
CA SER A 394 -22.79 2.72 11.51
C SER A 394 -21.73 3.37 12.41
N THR A 395 -20.46 3.02 12.22
CA THR A 395 -19.32 3.63 12.94
C THR A 395 -18.58 4.70 12.13
N ASP A 396 -18.72 4.73 10.80
CA ASP A 396 -18.28 5.81 9.91
C ASP A 396 -19.10 5.72 8.60
N PRO A 397 -19.76 6.80 8.13
CA PRO A 397 -20.57 6.80 6.92
C PRO A 397 -19.71 6.82 5.63
N TYR A 398 -18.74 5.91 5.53
CA TYR A 398 -17.86 5.66 4.40
C TYR A 398 -16.93 6.82 3.98
N THR A 399 -16.73 7.83 4.83
CA THR A 399 -16.01 9.06 4.46
C THR A 399 -14.59 8.80 3.92
N TRP A 400 -13.87 7.85 4.51
CA TRP A 400 -12.52 7.45 4.11
C TRP A 400 -12.45 6.68 2.79
N VAL A 401 -13.52 5.98 2.40
CA VAL A 401 -13.53 5.08 1.22
C VAL A 401 -14.24 5.70 0.02
N CYS A 402 -15.12 6.69 0.23
CA CYS A 402 -15.80 7.40 -0.85
C CYS A 402 -14.88 7.96 -1.95
N PRO A 403 -13.72 8.59 -1.67
CA PRO A 403 -12.79 9.05 -2.70
C PRO A 403 -12.35 7.94 -3.66
N PHE A 404 -12.22 6.70 -3.16
CA PHE A 404 -11.86 5.52 -3.95
C PHE A 404 -13.07 4.95 -4.67
N VAL A 405 -14.21 4.81 -4.00
CA VAL A 405 -15.48 4.31 -4.59
C VAL A 405 -15.89 5.13 -5.83
N CYS A 406 -15.78 6.46 -5.75
CA CYS A 406 -16.11 7.36 -6.86
C CYS A 406 -15.16 7.24 -8.06
N THR A 407 -13.89 6.86 -7.83
CA THR A 407 -12.85 6.84 -8.87
C THR A 407 -12.51 5.45 -9.39
N ASN A 408 -12.96 4.38 -8.72
CA ASN A 408 -12.60 2.99 -9.02
C ASN A 408 -13.86 2.17 -9.37
N PRO A 409 -14.19 1.99 -10.67
CA PRO A 409 -15.43 1.30 -11.11
C PRO A 409 -15.47 -0.20 -10.79
N HIS A 410 -14.35 -0.79 -10.37
CA HIS A 410 -14.23 -2.17 -9.90
C HIS A 410 -14.39 -2.34 -8.38
N LEU A 411 -14.60 -1.26 -7.60
CA LEU A 411 -14.78 -1.33 -6.15
C LEU A 411 -16.27 -1.28 -5.76
N ASP A 412 -16.76 -2.26 -5.02
CA ASP A 412 -18.05 -2.18 -4.32
C ASP A 412 -17.84 -2.22 -2.82
N VAL A 413 -18.62 -1.39 -2.11
CA VAL A 413 -18.67 -1.38 -0.65
C VAL A 413 -19.98 -2.05 -0.21
N CYS A 414 -19.88 -2.92 0.79
CA CYS A 414 -20.99 -3.70 1.32
C CYS A 414 -21.17 -3.37 2.81
N ASP A 415 -22.37 -2.93 3.21
CA ASP A 415 -22.65 -2.54 4.61
C ASP A 415 -22.78 -3.77 5.51
N ALA A 416 -21.82 -4.00 6.39
CA ALA A 416 -21.88 -5.09 7.37
C ALA A 416 -23.09 -5.01 8.31
N ALA A 417 -23.74 -3.84 8.46
CA ALA A 417 -24.98 -3.70 9.21
C ALA A 417 -26.24 -4.07 8.41
N GLN A 418 -26.18 -4.13 7.07
CA GLN A 418 -27.35 -4.18 6.18
C GLN A 418 -27.09 -5.00 4.90
N LEU A 419 -26.50 -6.19 5.02
CA LEU A 419 -26.24 -7.04 3.84
C LEU A 419 -27.53 -7.70 3.32
N PRO A 420 -27.82 -7.66 2.01
CA PRO A 420 -28.95 -8.40 1.43
C PRO A 420 -28.88 -9.90 1.76
N GLY A 421 -30.02 -10.49 2.12
CA GLY A 421 -30.13 -11.91 2.50
C GLY A 421 -29.45 -12.33 3.82
N LEU A 422 -28.65 -11.47 4.48
CA LEU A 422 -27.99 -11.76 5.76
C LEU A 422 -28.34 -10.77 6.89
N GLY A 423 -28.76 -9.55 6.55
CA GLY A 423 -29.02 -8.48 7.51
C GLY A 423 -27.76 -7.98 8.21
N ASN A 424 -27.86 -7.75 9.51
CA ASN A 424 -26.77 -7.18 10.31
C ASN A 424 -25.77 -8.25 10.76
N VAL A 425 -24.66 -8.35 10.04
CA VAL A 425 -23.51 -9.21 10.39
C VAL A 425 -22.45 -8.50 11.24
N ASN A 426 -22.59 -7.21 11.54
CA ASN A 426 -21.71 -6.45 12.45
C ASN A 426 -21.69 -7.01 13.90
N ARG A 427 -22.65 -7.89 14.23
CA ARG A 427 -22.63 -8.71 15.47
C ARG A 427 -21.52 -9.78 15.49
N SER A 428 -20.93 -10.11 14.34
CA SER A 428 -19.82 -11.06 14.19
C SER A 428 -18.49 -10.33 14.03
N HIS A 429 -17.38 -11.02 14.31
CA HIS A 429 -16.05 -10.46 14.16
C HIS A 429 -15.78 -9.99 12.71
N PRO A 430 -15.24 -8.77 12.45
CA PRO A 430 -15.13 -8.20 11.11
C PRO A 430 -14.49 -9.09 10.03
N ARG A 431 -13.47 -9.89 10.41
CA ARG A 431 -12.83 -10.92 9.56
C ARG A 431 -13.82 -11.86 8.85
N MET A 432 -15.01 -12.10 9.40
CA MET A 432 -16.00 -12.99 8.79
C MET A 432 -16.78 -12.35 7.64
N TRP A 433 -16.89 -11.02 7.57
CA TRP A 433 -17.82 -10.36 6.64
C TRP A 433 -17.52 -10.64 5.17
N ARG A 434 -16.24 -10.76 4.76
CA ARG A 434 -15.84 -11.19 3.40
C ARG A 434 -16.50 -12.50 2.96
N PHE A 435 -16.76 -13.42 3.89
CA PHE A 435 -17.40 -14.70 3.59
C PHE A 435 -18.87 -14.57 3.14
N ALA A 436 -19.49 -13.39 3.30
CA ALA A 436 -20.79 -13.08 2.71
C ALA A 436 -20.81 -13.18 1.17
N THR A 437 -19.65 -13.21 0.50
CA THR A 437 -19.55 -13.44 -0.94
C THR A 437 -19.90 -14.89 -1.35
N MET A 438 -19.77 -15.86 -0.44
CA MET A 438 -20.06 -17.28 -0.74
C MET A 438 -21.53 -17.47 -1.12
N GLY A 439 -21.81 -18.20 -2.20
CA GLY A 439 -23.18 -18.42 -2.67
C GLY A 439 -23.96 -17.16 -3.05
N ASP A 440 -23.28 -16.04 -3.34
CA ASP A 440 -23.91 -14.89 -4.01
C ASP A 440 -24.29 -15.32 -5.44
N PRO A 441 -25.57 -15.25 -5.84
CA PRO A 441 -26.06 -15.83 -7.10
C PRO A 441 -25.47 -15.17 -8.35
N LEU A 442 -24.81 -14.02 -8.21
CA LEU A 442 -24.20 -13.27 -9.31
C LEU A 442 -22.67 -13.47 -9.42
N VAL A 443 -22.03 -14.12 -8.43
CA VAL A 443 -20.56 -14.22 -8.31
C VAL A 443 -20.03 -15.58 -8.75
N HIS A 444 -19.72 -15.74 -10.03
CA HIS A 444 -19.19 -16.99 -10.58
C HIS A 444 -17.89 -17.47 -9.89
N LEU A 445 -16.99 -16.56 -9.52
CA LEU A 445 -15.72 -16.88 -8.86
C LEU A 445 -15.42 -15.87 -7.74
N TYR A 446 -14.85 -16.34 -6.64
CA TYR A 446 -14.43 -15.45 -5.55
C TYR A 446 -13.09 -15.85 -4.92
N LEU A 447 -12.37 -14.84 -4.42
CA LEU A 447 -11.17 -14.96 -3.60
C LEU A 447 -11.42 -14.30 -2.24
N MET A 448 -11.06 -14.97 -1.15
CA MET A 448 -11.13 -14.43 0.20
C MET A 448 -9.76 -13.95 0.64
N ARG A 449 -9.64 -12.66 0.98
CA ARG A 449 -8.37 -12.02 1.32
C ARG A 449 -8.46 -11.22 2.62
N ASP A 450 -7.36 -11.21 3.36
CA ASP A 450 -7.17 -10.27 4.46
C ASP A 450 -6.68 -8.91 3.91
N ALA A 451 -7.21 -7.81 4.45
CA ALA A 451 -6.92 -6.46 3.95
C ALA A 451 -5.52 -5.95 4.31
N ASP A 452 -4.79 -6.66 5.15
CA ASP A 452 -3.40 -6.37 5.55
C ASP A 452 -2.34 -7.07 4.69
N ALA A 453 -2.78 -7.92 3.73
CA ALA A 453 -1.93 -8.76 2.91
C ALA A 453 -1.80 -8.23 1.47
N PRO A 454 -0.62 -7.73 1.06
CA PRO A 454 -0.39 -7.30 -0.32
C PRO A 454 -0.64 -8.43 -1.32
N LEU A 455 -1.17 -8.09 -2.48
CA LEU A 455 -1.16 -8.99 -3.63
C LEU A 455 0.27 -9.12 -4.16
N VAL A 456 0.63 -10.34 -4.59
CA VAL A 456 1.93 -10.66 -5.17
C VAL A 456 1.76 -11.53 -6.40
N GLN A 457 2.68 -11.42 -7.36
CA GLN A 457 2.62 -12.19 -8.61
C GLN A 457 2.46 -13.71 -8.37
N ARG A 458 3.14 -14.24 -7.34
CA ARG A 458 3.01 -15.63 -6.88
C ARG A 458 1.56 -16.08 -6.60
N GLU A 459 0.74 -15.17 -6.09
CA GLU A 459 -0.69 -15.42 -5.83
C GLU A 459 -1.45 -15.51 -7.15
N VAL A 460 -1.23 -14.55 -8.05
CA VAL A 460 -1.83 -14.49 -9.40
C VAL A 460 -1.45 -15.74 -10.20
N ASP A 461 -0.19 -16.20 -10.13
CA ASP A 461 0.27 -17.42 -10.79
C ASP A 461 -0.48 -18.66 -10.25
N ALA A 462 -0.66 -18.75 -8.93
CA ALA A 462 -1.38 -19.84 -8.27
C ALA A 462 -2.88 -19.82 -8.57
N VAL A 463 -3.50 -18.63 -8.62
CA VAL A 463 -4.90 -18.43 -9.03
C VAL A 463 -5.09 -18.82 -10.50
N ASN A 464 -4.22 -18.36 -11.41
CA ASN A 464 -4.28 -18.73 -12.83
C ASN A 464 -4.14 -20.25 -13.03
N HIS A 465 -3.24 -20.91 -12.30
CA HIS A 465 -3.12 -22.37 -12.33
C HIS A 465 -4.37 -23.08 -11.80
N TRP A 466 -5.01 -22.56 -10.74
CA TRP A 466 -6.30 -23.08 -10.27
C TRP A 466 -7.42 -22.92 -11.31
N LEU A 467 -7.54 -21.75 -11.94
CA LEU A 467 -8.53 -21.51 -13.00
C LEU A 467 -8.35 -22.45 -14.20
N GLN A 468 -7.11 -22.80 -14.54
CA GLN A 468 -6.79 -23.81 -15.57
C GLN A 468 -7.11 -25.24 -15.12
N ALA A 469 -6.96 -25.56 -13.82
CA ALA A 469 -7.28 -26.86 -13.26
C ALA A 469 -8.79 -27.14 -13.18
N GLY A 470 -9.64 -26.10 -13.21
CA GLY A 470 -11.09 -26.22 -13.31
C GLY A 470 -11.80 -26.76 -12.06
N THR A 471 -11.13 -26.84 -10.92
CA THR A 471 -11.75 -27.20 -9.63
C THR A 471 -12.54 -26.02 -9.05
N CYS A 472 -13.58 -26.25 -8.26
CA CYS A 472 -14.37 -25.13 -7.71
C CYS A 472 -13.60 -24.34 -6.64
N TYR A 473 -12.80 -25.00 -5.80
CA TYR A 473 -12.11 -24.37 -4.67
C TYR A 473 -10.60 -24.22 -4.89
N HIS A 474 -10.01 -23.24 -4.20
CA HIS A 474 -8.57 -22.95 -4.19
C HIS A 474 -8.08 -22.73 -2.76
N VAL A 475 -6.89 -23.23 -2.41
CA VAL A 475 -6.24 -22.96 -1.12
C VAL A 475 -4.73 -22.76 -1.33
N MET A 476 -4.15 -21.77 -0.64
CA MET A 476 -2.73 -21.44 -0.71
C MET A 476 -2.07 -21.48 0.68
N ARG A 477 -1.04 -22.32 0.85
CA ARG A 477 -0.24 -22.46 2.08
C ARG A 477 1.23 -22.13 1.82
N ASP A 478 1.52 -20.84 1.76
CA ASP A 478 2.82 -20.31 1.29
C ASP A 478 3.84 -19.96 2.40
N HIS A 479 3.58 -20.32 3.65
CA HIS A 479 4.42 -20.04 4.84
C HIS A 479 4.53 -21.28 5.74
N PRO A 480 5.65 -21.49 6.47
CA PRO A 480 5.76 -22.58 7.46
C PRO A 480 4.64 -22.61 8.50
N GLU A 481 4.14 -21.45 8.92
CA GLU A 481 3.05 -21.30 9.89
C GLU A 481 1.65 -21.53 9.29
N HIS A 482 1.50 -21.68 7.96
CA HIS A 482 0.22 -22.00 7.32
C HIS A 482 -0.13 -23.49 7.48
N GLY A 483 0.02 -24.03 8.69
CA GLY A 483 -0.22 -25.43 9.05
C GLY A 483 -1.70 -25.81 9.23
N VAL A 484 -2.63 -24.98 8.76
CA VAL A 484 -4.08 -25.21 8.83
C VAL A 484 -4.64 -25.68 7.49
N SER A 485 -5.77 -26.39 7.54
CA SER A 485 -6.37 -26.98 6.33
C SER A 485 -6.76 -25.94 5.28
N MET A 486 -7.30 -24.79 5.71
CA MET A 486 -7.69 -23.66 4.86
C MET A 486 -7.40 -22.33 5.58
N PRO A 487 -6.32 -21.61 5.23
CA PRO A 487 -6.01 -20.31 5.83
C PRO A 487 -7.01 -19.24 5.39
N ALA A 488 -7.54 -18.46 6.34
CA ALA A 488 -8.79 -17.71 6.15
C ALA A 488 -8.76 -16.57 5.11
N GLY A 489 -7.59 -16.05 4.76
CA GLY A 489 -7.39 -15.01 3.75
C GLY A 489 -6.59 -15.46 2.52
N MET A 490 -6.50 -16.77 2.26
CA MET A 490 -5.68 -17.35 1.19
C MET A 490 -6.40 -18.51 0.50
N TRP A 491 -7.68 -18.32 0.20
CA TRP A 491 -8.51 -19.34 -0.43
C TRP A 491 -9.55 -18.72 -1.37
N GLY A 492 -10.08 -19.53 -2.29
CA GLY A 492 -11.07 -19.12 -3.27
C GLY A 492 -12.11 -20.20 -3.53
N GLY A 493 -13.21 -19.82 -4.17
CA GLY A 493 -14.33 -20.69 -4.51
C GLY A 493 -15.04 -20.23 -5.79
N CYS A 494 -16.04 -21.00 -6.18
CA CYS A 494 -16.92 -20.73 -7.31
C CYS A 494 -18.38 -20.71 -6.84
N LEU A 495 -19.27 -20.00 -7.52
CA LEU A 495 -20.72 -20.14 -7.29
C LEU A 495 -21.16 -21.53 -7.77
N ASP A 496 -21.59 -22.34 -6.82
CA ASP A 496 -21.45 -23.77 -6.98
C ASP A 496 -22.77 -24.52 -7.27
N LYS A 497 -22.91 -25.06 -8.49
CA LYS A 497 -23.92 -26.11 -8.78
C LYS A 497 -23.68 -27.39 -7.95
N TRP A 498 -22.48 -27.59 -7.41
CA TRP A 498 -22.10 -28.76 -6.62
C TRP A 498 -22.38 -28.61 -5.11
N ASN A 499 -22.68 -27.41 -4.61
CA ASN A 499 -23.00 -27.17 -3.20
C ASN A 499 -24.28 -26.31 -3.04
N PRO A 500 -25.48 -26.91 -3.20
CA PRO A 500 -26.75 -26.20 -2.97
C PRO A 500 -26.95 -25.73 -1.52
N LYS A 501 -26.03 -26.03 -0.60
CA LYS A 501 -25.99 -25.55 0.79
C LYS A 501 -24.96 -24.44 1.00
N GLU A 502 -24.31 -23.91 -0.04
CA GLU A 502 -23.35 -22.82 0.10
C GLU A 502 -23.97 -21.57 0.77
N ASN A 503 -25.23 -21.26 0.47
CA ASN A 503 -26.00 -20.23 1.20
C ASN A 503 -26.14 -20.51 2.71
N VAL A 504 -26.29 -21.78 3.11
CA VAL A 504 -26.35 -22.19 4.53
C VAL A 504 -24.97 -22.09 5.17
N LEU A 505 -23.90 -22.45 4.42
CA LEU A 505 -22.52 -22.27 4.86
C LEU A 505 -22.17 -20.78 4.99
N ARG A 506 -22.60 -19.91 4.07
CA ARG A 506 -22.50 -18.44 4.22
C ARG A 506 -23.12 -18.02 5.54
N THR A 507 -24.42 -18.23 5.73
CA THR A 507 -25.14 -17.78 6.93
C THR A 507 -24.49 -18.31 8.21
N ARG A 508 -24.06 -19.58 8.25
CA ARG A 508 -23.32 -20.14 9.39
C ARG A 508 -21.98 -19.46 9.60
N THR A 509 -21.11 -19.42 8.59
CA THR A 509 -19.77 -18.83 8.73
C THR A 509 -19.84 -17.34 9.10
N THR A 510 -20.76 -16.57 8.54
CA THR A 510 -20.95 -15.15 8.88
C THR A 510 -21.58 -14.93 10.26
N ALA A 511 -22.38 -15.86 10.79
CA ALA A 511 -23.06 -15.70 12.08
C ALA A 511 -22.31 -16.31 13.28
N LEU A 512 -21.45 -17.31 13.07
CA LEU A 512 -20.92 -18.16 14.16
C LEU A 512 -19.71 -17.60 14.92
N CYS A 513 -19.15 -16.46 14.52
CA CYS A 513 -17.97 -15.91 15.19
C CYS A 513 -18.34 -15.03 16.39
N SER A 514 -18.46 -15.67 17.56
CA SER A 514 -18.27 -15.02 18.86
C SER A 514 -16.83 -14.51 19.00
N THR A 515 -16.57 -13.68 20.02
CA THR A 515 -15.22 -13.18 20.37
C THR A 515 -14.20 -14.27 20.73
N SER A 516 -14.62 -15.53 20.85
CA SER A 516 -13.82 -16.69 21.29
C SER A 516 -13.48 -17.71 20.20
N SER A 517 -13.94 -17.52 18.96
CA SER A 517 -13.69 -18.47 17.85
C SER A 517 -12.85 -17.85 16.73
N ASN A 518 -11.96 -18.64 16.12
CA ASN A 518 -11.12 -18.18 15.02
C ASN A 518 -11.77 -18.52 13.67
N ASP A 519 -11.56 -17.65 12.66
CA ASP A 519 -12.09 -17.82 11.31
C ASP A 519 -11.65 -19.15 10.67
N GLN A 520 -10.40 -19.55 10.87
CA GLN A 520 -9.84 -20.81 10.36
C GLN A 520 -10.52 -22.06 10.96
N ASP A 521 -10.97 -22.01 12.21
CA ASP A 521 -11.64 -23.15 12.87
C ASP A 521 -13.05 -23.35 12.30
N ILE A 522 -13.74 -22.24 12.03
CA ILE A 522 -15.05 -22.21 11.36
C ILE A 522 -14.92 -22.76 9.93
N LEU A 523 -13.90 -22.36 9.18
CA LEU A 523 -13.63 -22.90 7.84
C LEU A 523 -13.30 -24.40 7.87
N TRP A 524 -12.48 -24.86 8.83
CA TRP A 524 -12.17 -26.29 9.00
C TRP A 524 -13.40 -27.13 9.35
N ARG A 525 -14.30 -26.62 10.19
CA ARG A 525 -15.50 -27.35 10.64
C ARG A 525 -16.63 -27.36 9.60
N GLU A 526 -16.95 -26.21 9.01
CA GLU A 526 -18.14 -26.06 8.15
C GLU A 526 -17.84 -26.25 6.65
N LEU A 527 -16.71 -25.74 6.14
CA LEU A 527 -16.45 -25.66 4.70
C LEU A 527 -15.48 -26.74 4.19
N TRP A 528 -14.36 -26.96 4.88
CA TRP A 528 -13.31 -27.89 4.45
C TRP A 528 -13.79 -29.31 4.12
N PRO A 529 -14.73 -29.93 4.89
CA PRO A 529 -15.22 -31.30 4.60
C PRO A 529 -15.94 -31.45 3.25
N VAL A 530 -16.40 -30.33 2.68
CA VAL A 530 -17.00 -30.24 1.34
C VAL A 530 -15.96 -29.77 0.33
N ALA A 531 -15.35 -28.61 0.58
CA ALA A 531 -14.48 -27.92 -0.38
C ALA A 531 -13.32 -28.78 -0.86
N CYS A 532 -12.69 -29.56 0.03
CA CYS A 532 -11.47 -30.27 -0.31
C CYS A 532 -11.64 -31.45 -1.28
N ARG A 533 -12.90 -31.83 -1.58
CA ARG A 533 -13.23 -32.84 -2.60
C ARG A 533 -13.08 -32.32 -4.03
N ASN A 534 -13.08 -31.00 -4.21
CA ASN A 534 -12.99 -30.31 -5.49
C ASN A 534 -12.12 -29.04 -5.33
N ALA A 535 -10.90 -29.21 -4.82
CA ALA A 535 -9.97 -28.11 -4.54
C ALA A 535 -8.62 -28.29 -5.25
N THR A 536 -8.12 -27.21 -5.84
CA THR A 536 -6.69 -27.05 -6.16
C THR A 536 -6.00 -26.46 -4.95
N VAL A 537 -4.99 -27.14 -4.41
CA VAL A 537 -4.30 -26.72 -3.18
C VAL A 537 -2.83 -26.51 -3.50
N HIS A 538 -2.31 -25.30 -3.32
CA HIS A 538 -0.88 -24.98 -3.45
C HIS A 538 -0.23 -24.89 -2.07
N ASP A 539 0.89 -25.57 -1.88
CA ASP A 539 1.55 -25.72 -0.58
C ASP A 539 3.08 -25.76 -0.72
N ALA A 540 3.76 -24.80 -0.08
CA ALA A 540 5.22 -24.66 -0.15
C ALA A 540 5.97 -25.39 1.00
N TYR A 541 5.28 -25.70 2.12
CA TYR A 541 5.95 -26.14 3.36
C TYR A 541 5.29 -27.35 4.04
N THR A 542 3.95 -27.43 4.01
CA THR A 542 3.15 -28.40 4.75
C THR A 542 2.55 -29.49 3.85
N CYS A 543 3.01 -29.63 2.60
CA CYS A 543 2.57 -30.65 1.64
C CYS A 543 2.66 -32.11 2.16
N LYS A 544 3.55 -32.42 3.11
CA LYS A 544 3.62 -33.73 3.79
C LYS A 544 2.49 -33.93 4.80
N ARG A 545 2.04 -32.85 5.46
CA ARG A 545 0.88 -32.82 6.37
C ARG A 545 -0.43 -32.85 5.57
N PHE A 546 -0.44 -32.28 4.37
CA PHE A 546 -1.60 -32.24 3.48
C PHE A 546 -1.30 -32.94 2.14
N PRO A 547 -1.30 -34.29 2.10
CA PRO A 547 -1.04 -35.05 0.88
C PRO A 547 -1.93 -34.63 -0.28
N GLY A 548 -1.39 -34.68 -1.50
CA GLY A 548 -2.10 -34.26 -2.72
C GLY A 548 -2.02 -32.76 -3.02
N SER A 549 -1.51 -31.94 -2.09
CA SER A 549 -1.20 -30.53 -2.38
C SER A 549 -0.13 -30.40 -3.47
N LEU A 550 -0.32 -29.43 -4.37
CA LEU A 550 0.60 -29.08 -5.45
C LEU A 550 1.69 -28.11 -4.94
N PRO A 551 2.89 -28.13 -5.53
CA PRO A 551 3.85 -27.04 -5.34
C PRO A 551 3.31 -25.75 -6.00
N PHE A 552 3.73 -24.59 -5.50
CA PHE A 552 3.42 -23.31 -6.15
C PHE A 552 4.01 -23.25 -7.58
N PRO A 553 3.30 -22.65 -8.56
CA PRO A 553 3.69 -22.70 -9.97
C PRO A 553 4.84 -21.76 -10.35
N SER A 554 5.23 -20.84 -9.46
CA SER A 554 6.36 -19.92 -9.68
C SER A 554 7.40 -20.00 -8.55
N ARG A 555 8.55 -19.36 -8.74
CA ARG A 555 9.61 -19.24 -7.73
C ARG A 555 9.33 -18.09 -6.76
N ARG A 556 9.71 -18.22 -5.48
CA ARG A 556 9.56 -17.11 -4.52
C ARG A 556 10.52 -15.97 -4.86
N PHE A 557 9.99 -14.75 -4.95
CA PHE A 557 10.77 -13.54 -5.18
C PHE A 557 10.84 -12.68 -3.91
N SER A 558 12.01 -12.10 -3.62
CA SER A 558 12.24 -11.17 -2.48
C SER A 558 11.75 -11.67 -1.10
N PHE A 559 11.75 -12.99 -0.89
CA PHE A 559 11.23 -13.67 0.31
C PHE A 559 9.75 -13.35 0.64
N ASN A 560 9.01 -12.77 -0.30
CA ASN A 560 7.58 -12.47 -0.17
C ASN A 560 6.77 -13.77 -0.14
N TYR A 561 5.63 -13.75 0.55
CA TYR A 561 4.71 -14.88 0.55
C TYR A 561 3.25 -14.45 0.46
N VAL A 562 2.40 -15.32 -0.08
CA VAL A 562 0.95 -15.11 -0.17
C VAL A 562 0.39 -15.05 1.25
N GLY A 563 -0.24 -13.93 1.62
CA GLY A 563 -0.76 -13.72 2.98
C GLY A 563 0.21 -13.06 3.97
N MET A 564 1.35 -12.51 3.52
CA MET A 564 2.25 -11.73 4.40
C MET A 564 1.58 -10.46 4.92
N ARG A 565 1.70 -10.18 6.22
CA ARG A 565 0.94 -9.14 6.94
C ARG A 565 1.56 -7.74 6.81
N MET A 566 2.24 -7.44 5.69
CA MET A 566 3.13 -6.27 5.58
C MET A 566 2.44 -4.90 5.78
N TYR A 567 1.12 -4.78 5.63
CA TYR A 567 0.41 -3.53 5.93
C TYR A 567 0.14 -3.32 7.42
N ARG A 568 0.34 -4.32 8.29
CA ARG A 568 0.40 -4.11 9.75
C ARG A 568 1.72 -3.45 10.14
N LYS A 569 1.66 -2.41 10.98
CA LYS A 569 2.83 -1.60 11.39
C LYS A 569 3.97 -2.43 11.97
N HIS A 570 3.66 -3.49 12.71
CA HIS A 570 4.64 -4.38 13.35
C HIS A 570 5.19 -5.49 12.43
N PHE A 571 4.61 -5.70 11.25
CA PHE A 571 4.92 -6.81 10.34
C PHE A 571 5.56 -6.35 9.01
N LYS A 572 6.17 -5.15 8.98
CA LYS A 572 6.89 -4.62 7.79
C LYS A 572 8.06 -5.50 7.30
N LYS A 573 8.51 -6.47 8.10
CA LYS A 573 9.59 -7.44 7.79
C LYS A 573 9.07 -8.88 7.67
N ASP A 574 7.77 -9.10 7.50
CA ASP A 574 7.14 -10.41 7.42
C ASP A 574 7.53 -11.13 6.12
N LYS A 575 8.49 -12.07 6.22
CA LYS A 575 9.24 -12.67 5.09
C LYS A 575 9.64 -14.12 5.42
N VAL A 576 9.71 -14.97 4.39
CA VAL A 576 10.14 -16.38 4.56
C VAL A 576 11.61 -16.57 4.20
N HIS A 577 12.45 -16.81 5.20
CA HIS A 577 13.88 -17.10 5.02
C HIS A 577 14.25 -18.59 5.18
N SER A 578 13.30 -19.45 5.55
CA SER A 578 13.46 -20.90 5.52
C SER A 578 13.43 -21.42 4.08
N LYS A 579 14.11 -22.54 3.83
CA LYS A 579 14.04 -23.24 2.53
C LYS A 579 12.81 -24.14 2.49
N CYS A 580 12.17 -24.25 1.33
CA CYS A 580 11.14 -25.26 1.10
C CYS A 580 11.69 -26.68 1.35
N PRO A 581 10.92 -27.57 2.01
CA PRO A 581 11.19 -29.00 2.00
C PRO A 581 11.25 -29.50 0.55
N ALA A 582 12.24 -30.34 0.20
CA ALA A 582 12.40 -30.83 -1.17
C ALA A 582 11.12 -31.50 -1.72
N ALA A 583 10.40 -32.22 -0.86
CA ALA A 583 9.12 -32.87 -1.18
C ALA A 583 7.99 -31.91 -1.59
N CYS A 584 8.08 -30.61 -1.26
CA CYS A 584 7.08 -29.58 -1.59
C CYS A 584 7.52 -28.66 -2.74
N ARG A 585 8.69 -28.91 -3.35
CA ARG A 585 9.16 -28.17 -4.53
C ARG A 585 8.62 -28.79 -5.82
N PRO A 586 8.49 -28.04 -6.93
CA PRO A 586 8.16 -28.63 -8.23
C PRO A 586 9.16 -29.71 -8.64
N LYS A 587 8.69 -30.79 -9.27
CA LYS A 587 9.56 -31.88 -9.75
C LYS A 587 10.61 -31.38 -10.74
N GLU A 588 10.19 -30.51 -11.68
CA GLU A 588 11.04 -29.83 -12.67
C GLU A 588 11.99 -28.79 -12.06
N HIS A 589 11.74 -28.34 -10.82
CA HIS A 589 12.42 -27.19 -10.20
C HIS A 589 12.83 -27.46 -8.75
N GLN A 590 13.57 -28.55 -8.53
CA GLN A 590 14.15 -28.87 -7.21
C GLN A 590 15.21 -27.86 -6.75
N ASP A 591 15.75 -27.06 -7.67
CA ASP A 591 16.67 -25.94 -7.45
C ASP A 591 15.98 -24.72 -6.80
N TRP A 592 14.64 -24.64 -6.81
CA TRP A 592 13.88 -23.60 -6.11
C TRP A 592 13.91 -23.84 -4.60
N LEU A 593 15.07 -23.58 -3.98
CA LEU A 593 15.26 -23.67 -2.53
C LEU A 593 14.27 -22.79 -1.76
N TYR A 594 13.88 -21.68 -2.38
CA TYR A 594 12.79 -20.79 -1.97
C TYR A 594 11.68 -20.91 -3.03
N CYS A 595 10.92 -22.01 -2.91
CA CYS A 595 9.53 -22.04 -3.32
C CYS A 595 8.68 -21.37 -2.21
#